data_AF-A0A399ZEJ9-F1
#
_entry.id   AF-A0A399ZEJ9-F1
#
_cell.length_a   1.000
_cell.length_b   1.000
_cell.length_c   1.000
_cell.angle_alpha   90.00
_cell.angle_beta   90.00
_cell.angle_gamma   90.00
#
_symmetry.space_group_name_H-M   'P 1'
#
loop_
_entity.id
_entity.type
_entity.pdbx_description
1 polymer ?
#
loop_
_entity_poly.entity_id
_entity_poly.type
_entity_poly.pdbx_seq_one_letter_code
_entity_poly.pdbx_strand_id
1 'polypeptide(L)'
;MPTIIVIDDSIDLPVKQILKINSANDLLRLQRAINAYLHARGADKPNDRYISSVEARQIARASGYEIPTTTLVNAYKRGNIATARKIAGSNRWESLESAFLQWLDRWAARRRG
;
A
#
# COMPACT_ATOMS: atom_id res chain seq x y z
N MET A 1 24.69 -27.52 -1.09
CA MET A 1 23.96 -26.28 -1.43
C MET A 1 23.16 -25.86 -0.21
N PRO A 2 23.19 -24.60 0.23
CA PRO A 2 22.46 -24.18 1.42
C PRO A 2 20.95 -24.24 1.15
N THR A 3 20.23 -24.99 1.98
CA THR A 3 18.78 -25.07 1.97
C THR A 3 18.24 -24.01 2.92
N ILE A 4 17.45 -23.07 2.41
CA ILE A 4 16.73 -22.12 3.24
C ILE A 4 15.36 -22.73 3.53
N ILE A 5 15.13 -23.10 4.79
CA ILE A 5 13.82 -23.56 5.28
C ILE A 5 13.16 -22.35 5.94
N VAL A 6 12.11 -21.82 5.32
CA VAL A 6 11.27 -20.78 5.94
C VAL A 6 10.20 -21.50 6.76
N ILE A 7 10.33 -21.47 8.08
CA ILE A 7 9.30 -21.93 9.02
C ILE A 7 8.72 -20.65 9.63
N ASP A 8 7.46 -20.37 9.33
CA ASP A 8 6.69 -19.33 10.01
C ASP A 8 5.79 -20.02 11.04
N ASP A 9 6.18 -19.93 12.29
CA ASP A 9 5.51 -20.46 13.47
C ASP A 9 4.44 -19.50 14.04
N SER A 10 4.25 -18.33 13.42
CA SER A 10 3.23 -17.35 13.82
C SER A 10 1.86 -17.59 13.17
N ILE A 11 1.74 -18.63 12.34
CA ILE A 11 0.52 -18.95 11.61
C ILE A 11 -0.02 -20.30 12.10
N ASP A 12 -1.23 -20.31 12.64
CA ASP A 12 -2.07 -21.50 12.88
C ASP A 12 -2.50 -22.20 11.55
N LEU A 13 -1.68 -22.15 10.51
CA LEU A 13 -1.83 -22.96 9.33
C LEU A 13 -1.01 -24.22 9.55
N PRO A 14 -1.60 -25.43 9.46
CA PRO A 14 -0.82 -26.66 9.55
C PRO A 14 0.26 -26.57 8.47
N VAL A 15 1.53 -26.64 8.89
CA VAL A 15 2.70 -26.62 8.00
C VAL A 15 2.54 -27.76 6.99
N LYS A 16 1.93 -27.47 5.85
CA LYS A 16 1.55 -28.47 4.84
C LYS A 16 2.50 -28.49 3.65
N GLN A 17 3.47 -27.58 3.56
CA GLN A 17 4.34 -27.54 2.39
C GLN A 17 5.76 -27.05 2.69
N ILE A 18 6.71 -28.00 2.67
CA ILE A 18 8.14 -27.70 2.55
C ILE A 18 8.38 -27.34 1.09
N LEU A 19 8.67 -26.07 0.80
CA LEU A 19 9.02 -25.65 -0.56
C LEU A 19 10.52 -25.85 -0.79
N LYS A 20 10.89 -26.85 -1.60
CA LYS A 20 12.29 -27.06 -2.02
C LYS A 20 12.59 -26.17 -3.21
N ILE A 21 13.49 -25.20 -3.01
CA ILE A 21 13.91 -24.26 -4.06
C ILE A 21 15.16 -24.82 -4.73
N ASN A 22 15.00 -25.47 -5.88
CA ASN A 22 16.11 -26.09 -6.61
C ASN A 22 16.35 -25.45 -7.99
N SER A 23 15.49 -24.52 -8.40
CA SER A 23 15.54 -23.88 -9.71
C SER A 23 14.99 -22.45 -9.66
N ALA A 24 15.30 -21.66 -10.70
CA ALA A 24 14.71 -20.32 -10.89
C ALA A 24 13.17 -20.37 -11.01
N ASN A 25 12.61 -21.47 -11.53
CA ASN A 25 11.17 -21.67 -11.59
C ASN A 25 10.55 -21.85 -10.21
N ASP A 26 11.27 -22.45 -9.26
CA ASP A 26 10.79 -22.60 -7.88
C ASP A 26 10.77 -21.26 -7.15
N LEU A 27 11.74 -20.38 -7.43
CA LEU A 27 11.73 -18.99 -6.95
C LEU A 27 10.53 -18.21 -7.49
N LEU A 28 10.22 -18.36 -8.78
CA LEU A 28 9.04 -17.73 -9.39
C LEU A 28 7.73 -18.25 -8.79
N ARG A 29 7.65 -19.55 -8.50
CA ARG A 29 6.49 -20.15 -7.83
C ARG A 29 6.33 -19.61 -6.40
N LEU A 30 7.41 -19.50 -5.65
CA LEU A 30 7.40 -18.91 -4.31
C LEU A 30 6.94 -17.44 -4.36
N GLN A 31 7.49 -16.65 -5.28
CA GLN A 31 7.10 -15.25 -5.47
C GLN A 31 5.60 -15.12 -5.76
N ARG A 32 5.05 -15.95 -6.64
CA ARG A 32 3.61 -15.97 -6.94
C ARG A 32 2.77 -16.35 -5.73
N ALA A 33 3.19 -17.34 -4.95
CA ALA A 33 2.49 -17.77 -3.75
C ALA A 33 2.48 -16.67 -2.67
N ILE A 34 3.62 -16.01 -2.45
CA ILE A 34 3.73 -14.86 -1.54
C ILE A 34 2.81 -13.73 -2.01
N ASN A 35 2.85 -13.36 -3.30
CA ASN A 35 2.00 -12.31 -3.84
C ASN A 35 0.50 -12.64 -3.70
N ALA A 36 0.10 -13.88 -4.01
CA ALA A 36 -1.29 -14.32 -3.85
C ALA A 36 -1.74 -14.29 -2.39
N TYR A 37 -0.85 -14.66 -1.47
CA TYR A 37 -1.12 -14.60 -0.03
C TYR A 37 -1.26 -13.16 0.48
N LEU A 38 -0.35 -12.27 0.07
CA LEU A 38 -0.41 -10.85 0.38
C LEU A 38 -1.71 -10.22 -0.17
N HIS A 39 -2.06 -10.54 -1.42
CA HIS A 39 -3.32 -10.11 -2.05
C HIS A 39 -4.55 -10.62 -1.26
N ALA A 40 -4.56 -11.91 -0.87
CA ALA A 40 -5.67 -12.51 -0.11
C ALA A 40 -5.86 -11.89 1.29
N ARG A 41 -4.80 -11.33 1.89
CA ARG A 41 -4.85 -10.63 3.17
C ARG A 41 -5.06 -9.11 3.05
N GLY A 42 -5.28 -8.59 1.84
CA GLY A 42 -5.38 -7.15 1.61
C GLY A 42 -4.04 -6.40 1.78
N ALA A 43 -2.92 -7.12 1.90
CA ALA A 43 -1.56 -6.59 1.88
C ALA A 43 -1.07 -6.37 0.44
N ASP A 44 -1.98 -5.93 -0.43
CA ASP A 44 -1.82 -5.97 -1.88
C ASP A 44 -0.95 -4.84 -2.45
N LYS A 45 -0.06 -4.25 -1.64
CA LYS A 45 0.90 -3.27 -2.15
C LYS A 45 2.30 -3.58 -1.63
N PRO A 46 3.02 -4.52 -2.27
CA PRO A 46 4.43 -4.72 -2.00
C PRO A 46 5.31 -3.49 -2.31
N ASN A 47 4.73 -2.38 -2.80
CA ASN A 47 5.39 -1.08 -3.02
C ASN A 47 4.52 0.09 -2.56
N ASP A 48 3.94 0.03 -1.36
CA ASP A 48 3.23 1.21 -0.82
C ASP A 48 4.24 2.31 -0.50
N ARG A 49 4.42 3.23 -1.45
CA ARG A 49 5.36 4.34 -1.36
C ARG A 49 4.71 5.55 -0.72
N TYR A 50 5.52 6.37 -0.08
CA TYR A 50 5.09 7.71 0.29
C TYR A 50 4.98 8.59 -0.96
N ILE A 51 3.85 9.28 -1.09
CA ILE A 51 3.62 10.29 -2.12
C ILE A 51 3.47 11.66 -1.46
N SER A 52 4.04 12.68 -2.10
CA SER A 52 3.88 14.06 -1.64
C SER A 52 2.45 14.58 -1.90
N SER A 53 2.06 15.66 -1.21
CA SER A 53 0.78 16.35 -1.45
C SER A 53 0.64 16.95 -2.85
N VAL A 54 1.75 17.09 -3.58
CA VAL A 54 1.75 17.48 -5.00
C VAL A 54 1.38 16.28 -5.87
N GLU A 55 2.07 15.15 -5.70
CA GLU A 55 1.79 13.90 -6.41
C GLU A 55 0.37 13.40 -6.15
N ALA A 56 -0.09 13.42 -4.89
CA ALA A 56 -1.45 13.04 -4.54
C ALA A 56 -2.52 13.81 -5.35
N ARG A 57 -2.31 15.11 -5.58
CA ARG A 57 -3.21 15.92 -6.42
C ARG A 57 -3.10 15.58 -7.91
N GLN A 58 -1.92 15.21 -8.40
CA GLN A 58 -1.75 14.74 -9.77
C GLN A 58 -2.48 13.41 -9.99
N ILE A 59 -2.37 12.48 -9.04
CA ILE A 59 -3.09 11.20 -9.05
C ILE A 59 -4.61 11.42 -9.03
N ALA A 60 -5.10 12.33 -8.18
CA ALA A 60 -6.52 12.69 -8.15
C ALA A 60 -7.00 13.22 -9.51
N ARG A 61 -6.25 14.15 -10.11
CA ARG A 61 -6.57 14.72 -11.44
C ARG A 61 -6.58 13.66 -12.53
N ALA A 62 -5.60 12.75 -12.54
CA ALA A 62 -5.57 11.62 -13.47
C ALA A 62 -6.78 10.68 -13.29
N SER A 63 -7.35 10.62 -12.09
CA SER A 63 -8.57 9.87 -11.76
C SER A 63 -9.87 10.66 -12.04
N GLY A 64 -9.78 11.85 -12.66
CA GLY A 64 -10.93 12.70 -12.97
C GLY A 64 -11.46 13.55 -11.81
N TYR A 65 -10.72 13.64 -10.71
CA TYR A 65 -11.11 14.44 -9.54
C TYR A 65 -10.23 15.68 -9.37
N GLU A 66 -10.87 16.84 -9.23
CA GLU A 66 -10.18 18.06 -8.84
C GLU A 66 -10.34 18.32 -7.34
N ILE A 67 -9.23 18.18 -6.60
CA ILE A 67 -9.20 18.36 -5.15
C ILE A 67 -8.50 19.69 -4.82
N PRO A 68 -9.19 20.63 -4.15
CA PRO A 68 -8.55 21.84 -3.65
C PRO A 68 -7.39 21.52 -2.70
N THR A 69 -6.29 22.25 -2.80
CA THR A 69 -5.12 22.09 -1.93
C THR A 69 -5.50 22.18 -0.45
N THR A 70 -6.39 23.10 -0.10
CA THR A 70 -6.89 23.29 1.26
C THR A 70 -7.63 22.06 1.78
N THR A 71 -8.44 21.40 0.94
CA THR A 71 -9.16 20.16 1.29
C THR A 71 -8.18 19.04 1.60
N LEU A 72 -7.18 18.82 0.76
CA LEU A 72 -6.18 17.78 0.97
C LEU A 72 -5.33 18.04 2.22
N VAL A 73 -4.84 19.27 2.39
CA VAL A 73 -4.05 19.66 3.57
C VAL A 73 -4.86 19.54 4.85
N ASN A 74 -6.15 19.91 4.84
CA ASN A 74 -7.02 19.73 5.99
C ASN A 74 -7.27 18.25 6.30
N ALA A 75 -7.38 17.39 5.27
CA ALA A 75 -7.49 15.95 5.47
C ALA A 75 -6.24 15.37 6.16
N TYR A 76 -5.05 15.82 5.75
CA TYR A 76 -3.80 15.44 6.42
C TYR A 76 -3.75 15.93 7.88
N LYS A 77 -4.02 17.22 8.12
CA LYS A 77 -4.00 17.81 9.47
C LYS A 77 -4.99 17.18 10.45
N ARG A 78 -6.17 16.77 9.95
CA ARG A 78 -7.23 16.17 10.77
C ARG A 78 -7.08 14.66 10.97
N GLY A 79 -6.02 14.04 10.42
CA GLY A 79 -5.81 12.59 10.54
C GLY A 79 -6.78 11.75 9.71
N ASN A 80 -7.49 12.33 8.74
CA ASN A 80 -8.42 11.58 7.87
C ASN A 80 -7.68 10.63 6.90
N ILE A 81 -6.38 10.86 6.72
CA ILE A 81 -5.44 9.99 6.01
C ILE A 81 -4.44 9.51 7.07
N ALA A 82 -4.57 8.26 7.54
CA ALA A 82 -3.93 7.78 8.76
C ALA A 82 -2.40 7.83 8.73
N THR A 83 -1.80 7.68 7.55
CA THR A 83 -0.34 7.61 7.37
C THR A 83 0.28 8.98 7.05
N ALA A 84 -0.48 10.05 7.20
CA ALA A 84 -0.06 11.38 6.82
C ALA A 84 1.00 11.93 7.77
N ARG A 85 2.07 12.47 7.22
CA ARG A 85 3.12 13.18 7.98
C ARG A 85 3.61 14.40 7.23
N LYS A 86 4.15 15.36 7.97
CA LYS A 86 4.77 16.55 7.39
C LYS A 86 6.22 16.23 7.03
N ILE A 87 6.66 16.64 5.84
CA ILE A 87 8.05 16.46 5.41
C ILE A 87 8.95 17.41 6.20
N ALA A 88 10.01 16.88 6.83
CA ALA A 88 10.96 17.69 7.60
C ALA A 88 11.60 18.77 6.72
N GLY A 89 11.69 20.00 7.23
CA GLY A 89 12.23 21.14 6.47
C GLY A 89 11.34 21.64 5.32
N SER A 90 10.09 21.16 5.20
CA SER A 90 9.16 21.57 4.14
C SER A 90 7.79 21.94 4.70
N ASN A 91 7.04 22.75 3.95
CA ASN A 91 5.62 22.99 4.22
C ASN A 91 4.70 21.95 3.54
N ARG A 92 5.28 20.85 3.03
CA ARG A 92 4.58 19.78 2.33
C ARG A 92 4.23 18.62 3.26
N TRP A 93 3.20 17.90 2.86
CA TRP A 93 2.73 16.68 3.53
C TRP A 93 2.99 15.50 2.60
N GLU A 94 3.15 14.33 3.19
CA GLU A 94 3.22 13.06 2.49
C GLU A 94 2.38 12.01 3.22
N SER A 95 1.92 11.02 2.47
CA SER A 95 1.21 9.86 3.00
C SER A 95 1.54 8.64 2.16
N LEU A 96 1.25 7.45 2.68
CA LEU A 96 1.21 6.25 1.84
C LEU A 96 0.18 6.43 0.73
N GLU A 97 0.54 5.96 -0.46
CA GLU A 97 -0.31 6.02 -1.64
C GLU A 97 -1.63 5.26 -1.42
N SER A 98 -1.58 4.09 -0.76
CA SER A 98 -2.77 3.32 -0.39
C SER A 98 -3.77 4.11 0.47
N ALA A 99 -3.28 4.76 1.53
CA ALA A 99 -4.10 5.51 2.46
C ALA A 99 -4.72 6.75 1.79
N PHE A 100 -3.98 7.40 0.90
CA PHE A 100 -4.51 8.49 0.08
C PHE A 100 -5.63 8.01 -0.84
N LEU A 101 -5.43 6.91 -1.57
CA LEU A 101 -6.43 6.36 -2.49
C LEU A 101 -7.71 5.94 -1.76
N GLN A 102 -7.58 5.24 -0.62
CA GLN A 102 -8.73 4.88 0.22
C GLN A 102 -9.50 6.12 0.73
N TRP A 103 -8.79 7.21 1.04
CA TRP A 103 -9.43 8.47 1.40
C TRP A 103 -10.10 9.13 0.19
N LEU A 104 -9.46 9.11 -0.98
CA LEU A 104 -9.98 9.67 -2.22
C LEU A 104 -11.29 9.01 -2.62
N ASP A 105 -11.37 7.68 -2.57
CA ASP A 105 -12.60 6.95 -2.88
C ASP A 105 -13.75 7.35 -1.96
N ARG A 106 -13.50 7.44 -0.65
CA ARG A 106 -14.49 7.90 0.34
C ARG A 106 -14.88 9.36 0.15
N TRP A 107 -13.94 10.21 -0.28
CA TRP A 107 -14.20 11.62 -0.56
C TRP A 107 -15.05 11.79 -1.82
N ALA A 108 -14.75 11.03 -2.88
CA ALA A 108 -15.49 11.05 -4.14
C ALA A 108 -16.93 10.52 -3.98
N ALA A 109 -17.12 9.44 -3.23
CA ALA A 109 -18.45 8.88 -2.95
C ALA A 109 -19.40 9.91 -2.30
N ARG A 110 -18.89 10.71 -1.35
CA ARG A 110 -19.66 11.78 -0.66
C ARG A 110 -20.05 12.96 -1.54
N ARG A 111 -19.50 13.07 -2.75
CA ARG A 111 -19.85 14.14 -3.71
C ARG A 111 -20.78 13.65 -4.82
N ARG A 112 -20.96 12.33 -4.94
CA ARG A 112 -21.86 11.70 -5.91
C ARG A 112 -23.25 11.43 -5.32
N GLY A 113 -23.34 11.25 -4.01
CA GLY A 113 -24.59 11.24 -3.24
C GLY A 113 -24.88 12.62 -2.67
#